data_AF-A0A9E4PAN9-F1
#
_entry.id   AF-A0A9E4PAN9-F1
#
_cell.length_a   1.000
_cell.length_b   1.000
_cell.length_c   1.000
_cell.angle_alpha   90.00
_cell.angle_beta   90.00
_cell.angle_gamma   90.00
#
_symmetry.space_group_name_H-M   'P 1'
#
loop_
_entity.id
_entity.type
_entity.pdbx_description
1 polymer ?
#
loop_
_entity_poly.entity_id
_entity_poly.type
_entity_poly.pdbx_seq_one_letter_code
_entity_poly.pdbx_strand_id
1 'polypeptide(L)'
;MSKLLAFAVVGVLVLGACTSGRGQDTTPAVERSPTAPTAKPTDVASTATQQPPAPSATPRPTATPEPVIAANVVAAPPASLPEIDLSQMYQLLGIDTIAPIYDPQFVPASRANIGDLDLVLGVEINGEAKAYPITPLIRREMVNDVLGGVPILVTW
;
A
#
# COMPACT_ATOMS: atom_id res chain seq x y z
N MET A 1 25.99 43.51 -33.05
CA MET A 1 27.10 42.55 -33.24
C MET A 1 26.50 41.16 -33.33
N SER A 2 26.51 40.57 -34.53
CA SER A 2 26.02 39.23 -34.84
C SER A 2 26.64 38.18 -33.93
N LYS A 3 25.85 37.25 -33.39
CA LYS A 3 26.36 35.96 -32.94
C LYS A 3 26.07 34.92 -34.01
N LEU A 4 27.18 34.34 -34.46
CA LEU A 4 27.37 33.46 -35.59
C LEU A 4 26.75 32.09 -35.34
N LEU A 5 25.96 31.62 -36.30
CA LEU A 5 25.55 30.23 -36.48
C LEU A 5 26.75 29.47 -37.07
N ALA A 6 27.12 28.29 -36.56
CA ALA A 6 27.95 27.34 -37.33
C ALA A 6 28.16 25.98 -36.65
N PHE A 7 27.53 24.98 -37.29
CA PHE A 7 28.03 23.65 -37.60
C PHE A 7 28.19 22.57 -36.52
N ALA A 8 27.23 21.65 -36.60
CA ALA A 8 27.32 20.26 -36.21
C ALA A 8 28.58 19.57 -36.78
N VAL A 9 29.27 18.80 -35.95
CA VAL A 9 30.15 17.73 -36.38
C VAL A 9 29.49 16.41 -35.99
N VAL A 10 28.98 15.76 -37.02
CA VAL A 10 28.58 14.35 -37.05
C VAL A 10 29.86 13.52 -36.90
N GLY A 11 29.99 12.80 -35.79
CA GLY A 11 31.05 11.82 -35.54
C GLY A 11 30.55 10.40 -35.78
N VAL A 12 31.13 9.75 -36.78
CA VAL A 12 30.76 8.47 -37.37
C VAL A 12 31.09 7.26 -36.48
N LEU A 13 30.09 6.38 -36.33
CA LEU A 13 30.10 4.91 -36.36
C LEU A 13 31.45 4.17 -36.15
N VAL A 14 31.54 3.40 -35.05
CA VAL A 14 32.42 2.22 -34.98
C VAL A 14 31.57 0.98 -34.71
N LEU A 15 31.43 0.16 -35.74
CA LEU A 15 30.89 -1.20 -35.69
C LEU A 15 31.97 -2.13 -35.11
N GLY A 16 31.72 -2.69 -33.93
CA GLY A 16 32.48 -3.80 -33.38
C GLY A 16 31.60 -5.04 -33.30
N ALA A 17 31.68 -5.91 -34.30
CA ALA A 17 31.08 -7.23 -34.29
C ALA A 17 32.08 -8.24 -33.68
N CYS A 18 31.68 -8.93 -32.61
CA CYS A 18 32.24 -10.23 -32.26
C CYS A 18 31.12 -11.26 -32.39
N THR A 19 31.27 -12.11 -33.40
CA THR A 19 30.39 -13.25 -33.71
C THR A 19 30.95 -14.49 -33.04
N SER A 20 30.14 -15.24 -32.28
CA SER A 20 30.16 -16.70 -32.05
C SER A 20 29.41 -16.97 -30.73
N GLY A 21 28.40 -17.84 -30.62
CA GLY A 21 27.85 -18.79 -31.57
C GLY A 21 26.39 -19.10 -31.26
N ARG A 22 25.68 -19.54 -32.31
CA ARG A 22 24.32 -20.08 -32.24
C ARG A 22 24.37 -21.50 -31.67
N GLY A 23 23.66 -21.74 -30.58
CA GLY A 23 22.99 -23.00 -30.32
C GLY A 23 21.49 -22.76 -30.47
N GLN A 24 20.90 -23.21 -31.58
CA GLN A 24 19.46 -23.30 -31.72
C GLN A 24 19.03 -24.64 -31.14
N ASP A 25 18.40 -24.63 -29.97
CA ASP A 25 17.49 -25.70 -29.59
C ASP A 25 16.07 -25.16 -29.77
N THR A 26 15.38 -25.76 -30.72
CA THR A 26 13.99 -25.48 -31.09
C THR A 26 13.04 -26.26 -30.16
N THR A 27 12.16 -25.50 -29.47
CA THR A 27 10.73 -25.82 -29.18
C THR A 27 10.42 -26.93 -28.14
N PRO A 28 9.29 -26.88 -27.36
CA PRO A 28 8.26 -25.84 -27.19
C PRO A 28 8.14 -25.28 -25.76
N ALA A 29 7.33 -24.23 -25.66
CA ALA A 29 6.76 -23.68 -24.44
C ALA A 29 6.13 -24.76 -23.54
N VAL A 30 6.63 -24.87 -22.31
CA VAL A 30 5.93 -25.50 -21.19
C VAL A 30 5.28 -24.37 -20.41
N GLU A 31 3.96 -24.26 -20.59
CA GLU A 31 3.03 -23.58 -19.70
C GLU A 31 3.24 -24.09 -18.27
N ARG A 32 3.91 -23.30 -17.43
CA ARG A 32 3.99 -23.56 -15.99
C ARG A 32 2.89 -22.78 -15.29
N SER A 33 1.73 -23.41 -15.25
CA SER A 33 0.73 -23.21 -14.20
C SER A 33 1.43 -23.32 -12.83
N PRO A 34 1.23 -22.41 -11.86
CA PRO A 34 1.77 -22.58 -10.51
C PRO A 34 0.90 -23.62 -9.79
N THR A 35 1.31 -24.88 -9.88
CA THR A 35 0.79 -25.94 -9.00
C THR A 35 1.29 -25.66 -7.58
N ALA A 36 0.36 -25.30 -6.70
CA ALA A 36 0.57 -25.23 -5.27
C ALA A 36 1.16 -26.55 -4.75
N PRO A 37 2.24 -26.56 -3.96
CA PRO A 37 2.71 -27.78 -3.33
C PRO A 37 1.71 -28.20 -2.24
N THR A 38 1.04 -29.33 -2.45
CA THR A 38 0.34 -30.08 -1.42
C THR A 38 1.33 -30.56 -0.36
N ALA A 39 1.53 -29.74 0.67
CA ALA A 39 2.08 -30.21 1.94
C ALA A 39 0.92 -30.69 2.82
N LYS A 40 0.95 -31.97 3.18
CA LYS A 40 0.05 -32.57 4.17
C LYS A 40 0.23 -31.85 5.52
N PRO A 41 -0.83 -31.55 6.30
CA PRO A 41 -0.68 -30.95 7.62
C PRO A 41 0.11 -31.92 8.49
N THR A 42 1.34 -31.53 8.81
CA THR A 42 2.14 -32.18 9.84
C THR A 42 1.79 -31.47 11.14
N ASP A 43 1.27 -32.20 12.12
CA ASP A 43 0.97 -31.70 13.46
C ASP A 43 2.22 -31.09 14.08
N VAL A 44 2.35 -29.77 13.98
CA VAL A 44 3.31 -29.01 14.77
C VAL A 44 2.67 -28.83 16.13
N ALA A 45 3.17 -29.60 17.09
CA ALA A 45 2.82 -29.53 18.49
C ALA A 45 2.78 -28.06 18.97
N SER A 46 1.61 -27.66 19.47
CA SER A 46 1.36 -26.36 20.06
C SER A 46 2.19 -26.20 21.32
N THR A 47 3.36 -25.61 21.19
CA THR A 47 4.13 -25.13 22.34
C THR A 47 3.51 -23.82 22.77
N ALA A 48 2.67 -23.85 23.79
CA ALA A 48 2.08 -22.68 24.40
C ALA A 48 3.20 -21.76 24.90
N THR A 49 3.44 -20.65 24.19
CA THR A 49 4.21 -19.53 24.72
C THR A 49 3.41 -18.93 25.87
N GLN A 50 3.90 -19.08 27.10
CA GLN A 50 3.30 -18.45 28.27
C GLN A 50 3.34 -16.94 28.09
N GLN A 51 2.17 -16.31 28.23
CA GLN A 51 2.03 -14.85 28.27
C GLN A 51 2.86 -14.30 29.44
N PRO A 52 3.71 -13.27 29.22
CA PRO A 52 4.41 -12.60 30.31
C PRO A 52 3.41 -12.11 31.36
N PRO A 53 3.77 -12.14 32.66
CA PRO A 53 2.89 -11.65 33.71
C PRO A 53 2.53 -10.20 33.47
N ALA A 54 1.23 -9.89 33.58
CA ALA A 54 0.73 -8.53 33.44
C ALA A 54 1.46 -7.59 34.42
N PRO A 55 1.84 -6.37 33.99
CA PRO A 55 2.37 -5.38 34.92
C PRO A 55 1.32 -5.06 35.97
N SER A 56 1.74 -5.01 37.24
CA SER A 56 0.88 -4.64 38.37
C SER A 56 0.16 -3.33 38.08
N ALA A 57 -1.17 -3.37 38.11
CA ALA A 57 -2.02 -2.22 37.87
C ALA A 57 -1.67 -1.10 38.86
N THR A 58 -1.21 0.05 38.35
CA THR A 58 -1.18 1.30 39.10
C THR A 58 -2.61 1.63 39.55
N PRO A 59 -2.86 1.96 40.83
CA PRO A 59 -4.20 2.34 41.27
C PRO A 59 -4.66 3.58 40.48
N ARG A 60 -5.82 3.45 39.83
CA ARG A 60 -6.48 4.55 39.12
C ARG A 60 -6.71 5.69 40.11
N PRO A 61 -6.30 6.95 39.81
CA PRO A 61 -6.64 8.08 40.67
C PRO A 61 -8.16 8.16 40.82
N THR A 62 -8.62 8.27 42.07
CA THR A 62 -10.03 8.45 42.42
C THR A 62 -10.57 9.67 41.68
N ALA A 63 -11.37 9.44 40.64
CA ALA A 63 -12.05 10.52 39.93
C ALA A 63 -13.04 11.17 40.88
N THR A 64 -12.90 12.48 41.10
CA THR A 64 -13.96 13.35 41.62
C THR A 64 -15.21 13.11 40.76
N PRO A 65 -16.39 12.82 41.35
CA PRO A 65 -17.58 12.58 40.53
C PRO A 65 -17.95 13.88 39.82
N GLU A 66 -17.80 13.88 38.49
CA GLU A 66 -18.40 14.91 37.64
C GLU A 66 -19.92 14.91 37.84
N PRO A 67 -20.60 16.07 37.71
CA PRO A 67 -22.06 16.10 37.81
C PRO A 67 -22.62 15.24 36.69
N VAL A 68 -23.15 14.07 37.06
CA VAL A 68 -23.84 13.19 36.14
C VAL A 68 -25.12 13.91 35.76
N ILE A 69 -25.14 14.58 34.61
CA ILE A 69 -26.39 14.95 33.97
C ILE A 69 -27.08 13.62 33.70
N ALA A 70 -28.14 13.34 34.48
CA ALA A 70 -28.97 12.18 34.27
C ALA A 70 -29.64 12.35 32.90
N ALA A 71 -28.97 11.90 31.85
CA ALA A 71 -29.59 11.68 30.58
C ALA A 71 -30.65 10.62 30.84
N ASN A 72 -31.92 11.01 30.83
CA ASN A 72 -33.02 10.08 30.66
C ASN A 72 -32.89 9.49 29.26
N VAL A 73 -31.95 8.55 29.10
CA VAL A 73 -31.87 7.67 27.94
C VAL A 73 -33.02 6.70 28.11
N VAL A 74 -34.19 7.09 27.62
CA VAL A 74 -35.20 6.11 27.26
C VAL A 74 -34.52 5.23 26.22
N ALA A 75 -34.14 4.02 26.62
CA ALA A 75 -33.63 3.03 25.70
C ALA A 75 -34.73 2.82 24.65
N ALA A 76 -34.51 3.39 23.46
CA ALA A 76 -35.32 3.04 22.31
C ALA A 76 -35.24 1.51 22.20
N PRO A 77 -36.36 0.79 22.01
CA PRO A 77 -36.29 -0.64 21.72
C PRO A 77 -35.32 -0.82 20.55
N PRO A 78 -34.46 -1.87 20.56
CA PRO A 78 -33.50 -2.07 19.50
C PRO A 78 -34.29 -2.10 18.19
N ALA A 79 -34.08 -1.08 17.36
CA ALA A 79 -34.67 -1.06 16.04
C ALA A 79 -34.17 -2.32 15.34
N SER A 80 -35.09 -3.22 14.98
CA SER A 80 -34.78 -4.38 14.17
C SER A 80 -34.26 -3.86 12.84
N LEU A 81 -32.96 -4.02 12.58
CA LEU A 81 -32.40 -3.71 11.28
C LEU A 81 -33.06 -4.63 10.24
N PRO A 82 -33.44 -4.11 9.06
CA PRO A 82 -33.94 -4.96 7.99
C PRO A 82 -32.86 -5.99 7.63
N GLU A 83 -33.29 -7.23 7.37
CA GLU A 83 -32.41 -8.24 6.79
C GLU A 83 -32.00 -7.78 5.39
N ILE A 84 -30.70 -7.68 5.13
CA ILE A 84 -30.18 -7.28 3.82
C ILE A 84 -30.17 -8.51 2.92
N ASP A 85 -31.01 -8.50 1.88
CA ASP A 85 -30.97 -9.49 0.81
C ASP A 85 -29.77 -9.23 -0.11
N LEU A 86 -28.72 -10.03 0.06
CA LEU A 86 -27.50 -9.94 -0.73
C LEU A 86 -27.72 -10.23 -2.22
N SER A 87 -28.83 -10.87 -2.61
CA SER A 87 -29.15 -11.12 -4.03
C SER A 87 -29.48 -9.84 -4.80
N GLN A 88 -29.86 -8.76 -4.09
CA GLN A 88 -30.13 -7.45 -4.66
C GLN A 88 -28.87 -6.58 -4.79
N MET A 89 -27.72 -7.04 -4.29
CA MET A 89 -26.46 -6.33 -4.44
C MET A 89 -25.82 -6.67 -5.78
N TYR A 90 -25.50 -5.63 -6.56
CA TYR A 90 -24.79 -5.77 -7.82
C TYR A 90 -23.38 -5.20 -7.69
N GLN A 91 -22.39 -5.97 -8.12
CA GLN A 91 -21.02 -5.52 -8.17
C GLN A 91 -20.82 -4.56 -9.35
N LEU A 92 -20.50 -3.30 -9.05
CA LEU A 92 -20.31 -2.25 -10.07
C LEU A 92 -19.02 -2.42 -10.87
N LEU A 93 -17.94 -2.76 -10.17
CA LEU A 93 -16.60 -2.92 -10.71
C LEU A 93 -16.17 -4.36 -10.54
N GLY A 94 -15.55 -4.96 -11.54
CA GLY A 94 -15.00 -6.31 -11.42
C GLY A 94 -14.02 -6.43 -10.26
N ILE A 95 -13.84 -7.65 -9.74
CA ILE A 95 -12.81 -7.93 -8.73
C ILE A 95 -11.45 -7.44 -9.25
N ASP A 96 -10.68 -6.77 -8.39
CA ASP A 96 -9.35 -6.23 -8.66
C ASP A 96 -9.24 -5.24 -9.84
N THR A 97 -10.34 -4.56 -10.19
CA THR A 97 -10.31 -3.56 -11.29
C THR A 97 -9.80 -2.18 -10.88
N ILE A 98 -9.68 -1.89 -9.58
CA ILE A 98 -8.99 -0.69 -9.07
C ILE A 98 -7.55 -1.08 -8.76
N ALA A 99 -6.67 -0.81 -9.71
CA ALA A 99 -5.28 -1.21 -9.60
C ALA A 99 -4.51 -0.35 -8.57
N PRO A 100 -3.87 -0.96 -7.55
CA PRO A 100 -2.97 -0.27 -6.64
C PRO A 100 -1.79 0.39 -7.35
N ILE A 101 -1.12 1.30 -6.65
CA ILE A 101 0.20 1.79 -7.04
C ILE A 101 1.26 0.87 -6.44
N TYR A 102 1.96 0.12 -7.30
CA TYR A 102 3.01 -0.82 -6.88
C TYR A 102 4.43 -0.21 -6.87
N ASP A 103 4.64 0.84 -7.66
CA ASP A 103 5.92 1.53 -7.79
C ASP A 103 5.71 3.05 -7.71
N PRO A 104 5.53 3.59 -6.50
CA PRO A 104 5.24 5.00 -6.30
C PRO A 104 6.48 5.87 -6.61
N GLN A 105 6.24 6.95 -7.36
CA GLN A 105 7.28 7.92 -7.71
C GLN A 105 7.10 9.21 -6.92
N PHE A 106 8.19 9.69 -6.31
CA PHE A 106 8.17 10.87 -5.45
C PHE A 106 8.99 12.01 -6.04
N VAL A 107 8.58 13.22 -5.71
CA VAL A 107 9.33 14.45 -5.99
C VAL A 107 9.68 15.14 -4.66
N PRO A 108 10.76 15.93 -4.61
CA PRO A 108 11.03 16.78 -3.46
C PRO A 108 9.86 17.72 -3.18
N ALA A 109 9.61 18.04 -1.91
CA ALA A 109 8.51 18.92 -1.50
C ALA A 109 8.48 20.26 -2.26
N SER A 110 9.65 20.83 -2.56
CA SER A 110 9.79 22.08 -3.33
C SER A 110 9.30 22.00 -4.78
N ARG A 111 9.08 20.80 -5.32
CA ARG A 111 8.55 20.55 -6.67
C ARG A 111 7.20 19.84 -6.66
N ALA A 112 6.63 19.60 -5.49
CA ALA A 112 5.32 18.95 -5.38
C ALA A 112 4.24 19.94 -5.86
N ASN A 113 3.35 19.47 -6.74
CA ASN A 113 2.18 20.22 -7.17
C ASN A 113 0.98 19.85 -6.29
N ILE A 114 0.99 20.36 -5.07
CA ILE A 114 -0.02 20.11 -4.03
C ILE A 114 -0.50 21.48 -3.55
N GLY A 115 -1.82 21.70 -3.52
CA GLY A 115 -2.41 22.95 -3.05
C GLY A 115 -2.32 23.09 -1.54
N ASP A 116 -2.39 24.33 -1.04
CA ASP A 116 -2.30 24.64 0.40
C ASP A 116 -3.35 23.94 1.28
N LEU A 117 -4.46 23.49 0.67
CA LEU A 117 -5.59 22.82 1.34
C LEU A 117 -5.71 21.34 0.95
N ASP A 118 -4.80 20.82 0.12
CA ASP A 118 -4.83 19.40 -0.25
C ASP A 118 -4.44 18.54 0.95
N LEU A 119 -5.22 17.48 1.17
CA LEU A 119 -4.95 16.52 2.23
C LEU A 119 -3.85 15.55 1.80
N VAL A 120 -2.94 15.29 2.73
CA VAL A 120 -1.86 14.30 2.58
C VAL A 120 -1.81 13.41 3.81
N LEU A 121 -1.49 12.13 3.61
CA LEU A 121 -1.02 11.24 4.67
C LEU A 121 0.50 11.42 4.76
N GLY A 122 0.99 11.92 5.89
CA GLY A 122 2.42 12.02 6.16
C GLY A 122 2.91 10.79 6.93
N VAL A 123 3.99 10.18 6.48
CA VAL A 123 4.62 9.03 7.17
C VAL A 123 6.12 9.27 7.27
N GLU A 124 6.66 9.08 8.47
CA GLU A 124 8.10 9.12 8.73
C GLU A 124 8.51 7.81 9.43
N ILE A 125 9.48 7.10 8.84
CA ILE A 125 10.05 5.87 9.39
C ILE A 125 11.57 5.93 9.21
N ASN A 126 12.31 5.66 10.28
CA ASN A 126 13.79 5.64 10.28
C ASN A 126 14.44 6.91 9.69
N GLY A 127 13.81 8.07 9.89
CA GLY A 127 14.29 9.36 9.39
C GLY A 127 14.02 9.64 7.90
N GLU A 128 13.36 8.72 7.20
CA GLU A 128 12.82 8.97 5.86
C GLU A 128 11.35 9.36 5.96
N ALA A 129 10.99 10.52 5.39
CA ALA A 129 9.63 11.03 5.39
C ALA A 129 9.07 11.14 3.97
N LYS A 130 7.84 10.66 3.76
CA LYS A 130 7.10 10.80 2.51
C LYS A 130 5.68 11.30 2.78
N ALA A 131 5.10 12.02 1.82
CA ALA A 131 3.72 12.48 1.85
C ALA A 131 2.94 11.84 0.70
N TYR A 132 1.78 11.27 1.02
CA TYR A 132 0.89 10.58 0.08
C TYR A 132 -0.40 11.42 -0.07
N PRO A 133 -0.58 12.15 -1.17
CA PRO A 133 -1.77 12.97 -1.35
C PRO A 133 -3.02 12.10 -1.46
N ILE A 134 -4.13 12.54 -0.88
CA ILE A 134 -5.39 11.80 -0.95
C ILE A 134 -5.90 11.72 -2.39
N THR A 135 -5.76 12.78 -3.19
CA THR A 135 -6.36 12.86 -4.55
C THR A 135 -5.97 11.71 -5.50
N PRO A 136 -4.70 11.29 -5.61
CA PRO A 136 -4.34 10.07 -6.33
C PRO A 136 -4.87 8.80 -5.67
N LEU A 137 -4.85 8.74 -4.33
CA LEU A 137 -5.32 7.58 -3.57
C LEU A 137 -6.83 7.34 -3.78
N ILE A 138 -7.65 8.38 -4.00
CA ILE A 138 -9.07 8.19 -4.32
C ILE A 138 -9.31 7.28 -5.53
N ARG A 139 -8.40 7.29 -6.51
CA ARG A 139 -8.55 6.51 -7.74
C ARG A 139 -7.82 5.17 -7.71
N ARG A 140 -6.93 4.97 -6.75
CA ARG A 140 -6.00 3.82 -6.70
C ARG A 140 -6.10 3.02 -5.43
N GLU A 141 -6.71 3.62 -4.41
CA GLU A 141 -7.06 3.17 -3.06
C GLU A 141 -5.88 2.71 -2.20
N MET A 142 -4.84 2.15 -2.80
CA MET A 142 -3.74 1.48 -2.14
C MET A 142 -2.40 1.82 -2.80
N VAL A 143 -1.36 1.98 -1.97
CA VAL A 143 0.03 2.10 -2.41
C VAL A 143 0.89 1.11 -1.63
N ASN A 144 1.60 0.25 -2.36
CA ASN A 144 2.66 -0.58 -1.79
C ASN A 144 3.97 0.20 -1.90
N ASP A 145 4.62 0.49 -0.77
CA ASP A 145 5.88 1.23 -0.74
C ASP A 145 6.86 0.59 0.24
N VAL A 146 8.13 0.98 0.14
CA VAL A 146 9.16 0.73 1.14
C VAL A 146 9.67 2.09 1.61
N LEU A 147 9.52 2.36 2.91
CA LEU A 147 9.91 3.63 3.53
C LEU A 147 10.88 3.38 4.68
N GLY A 148 12.07 3.97 4.63
CA GLY A 148 13.08 3.75 5.67
C GLY A 148 13.49 2.28 5.79
N GLY A 149 13.39 1.51 4.70
CA GLY A 149 13.63 0.06 4.67
C GLY A 149 12.47 -0.81 5.18
N VAL A 150 11.33 -0.23 5.56
CA VAL A 150 10.15 -0.95 6.07
C VAL A 150 9.09 -1.04 4.97
N PRO A 151 8.63 -2.25 4.59
CA PRO A 151 7.48 -2.40 3.69
C PRO A 151 6.21 -1.86 4.34
N ILE A 152 5.48 -1.01 3.64
CA ILE A 152 4.23 -0.41 4.10
C ILE A 152 3.15 -0.50 3.02
N LEU A 153 1.90 -0.57 3.48
CA LEU A 153 0.71 -0.41 2.66
C LEU A 153 0.01 0.88 3.12
N VAL A 154 -0.12 1.84 2.22
CA VAL A 154 -0.86 3.09 2.46
C VAL A 154 -2.26 2.96 1.86
N THR A 155 -3.28 3.29 2.64
CA THR A 155 -4.70 3.29 2.26
C THR A 155 -5.40 4.53 2.82
N TRP A 156 -6.52 4.93 2.22
CA TRP A 156 -7.33 6.07 2.65
C TRP A 156 -8.82 5.73 2.72
#